data_AF-A0A6G0ZG10-F1
#
_entry.id   AF-A0A6G0ZG10-F1
#
_cell.length_a   1.000
_cell.length_b   1.000
_cell.length_c   1.000
_cell.angle_alpha   90.00
_cell.angle_beta   90.00
_cell.angle_gamma   90.00
#
_symmetry.space_group_name_H-M   'P 1'
#
loop_
_entity.id
_entity.type
_entity.pdbx_description
1 polymer ?
#
loop_
_entity_poly.entity_id
_entity_poly.type
_entity_poly.pdbx_seq_one_letter_code
_entity_poly.pdbx_strand_id
1 'polypeptide(L)'
;DENRELVVRLMTYKSKDAEKLNEENDHLVRKRNAIMQNELKEAANDMRGVTAECLTTAVSNSIGPIMASPCAMPSKATIRFDAHDGVVSAVKWSPVDRMVATGGEDRKVKLWDVSKGVAECKGMLIGSNAGVMSVEFDSTGGQIVAASNDLASRVWTVNDQRLREKSSTFQPKKYLYVN
;
A
#
# COMPACT_ATOMS: atom_id res chain seq x y z
N ASP A 1 -26.34 -41.70 46.08
CA ASP A 1 -24.90 -41.79 45.73
C ASP A 1 -24.64 -42.34 44.33
N GLU A 2 -25.27 -43.43 43.92
CA GLU A 2 -25.12 -44.01 42.57
C GLU A 2 -25.41 -43.03 41.42
N ASN A 3 -26.50 -42.26 41.49
CA ASN A 3 -26.79 -41.23 40.47
C ASN A 3 -25.70 -40.15 40.39
N ARG A 4 -25.07 -39.81 41.52
CA ARG A 4 -23.97 -38.85 41.55
C ARG A 4 -22.71 -39.43 40.90
N GLU A 5 -22.44 -40.72 41.14
CA GLU A 5 -21.33 -41.43 40.51
C GLU A 5 -21.52 -41.56 38.98
N LEU A 6 -22.75 -41.86 38.53
CA LEU A 6 -23.08 -41.92 37.10
C LEU A 6 -22.87 -40.57 36.39
N VAL A 7 -23.22 -39.46 37.04
CA VAL A 7 -22.97 -38.11 36.50
C VAL A 7 -21.49 -37.82 36.40
N VAL A 8 -20.69 -38.14 37.43
CA VAL A 8 -19.23 -37.97 37.39
C VAL A 8 -18.62 -38.81 36.26
N ARG A 9 -19.04 -40.07 36.14
CA ARG A 9 -18.57 -40.96 35.07
C ARG A 9 -18.93 -40.40 33.70
N LEU A 10 -20.16 -39.92 33.49
CA LEU A 10 -20.59 -39.28 32.24
C LEU A 10 -19.77 -38.02 31.93
N MET A 11 -19.49 -37.18 32.93
CA MET A 11 -18.65 -36.00 32.77
C MET A 11 -17.23 -36.38 32.33
N THR A 12 -16.63 -37.40 32.94
CA THR A 12 -15.29 -37.87 32.55
C THR A 12 -15.25 -38.49 31.15
N TYR A 13 -16.34 -39.14 30.72
CA TYR A 13 -16.45 -39.64 29.34
C TYR A 13 -16.54 -38.49 28.35
N LYS A 14 -17.39 -37.49 28.62
CA LYS A 14 -17.53 -36.31 27.75
C LYS A 14 -16.26 -35.47 27.70
N SER A 15 -15.52 -35.34 28.80
CA SER A 15 -14.25 -34.59 28.80
C SER A 15 -13.18 -35.29 27.96
N LYS A 16 -13.06 -36.62 28.09
CA LYS A 16 -12.12 -37.41 27.27
C LYS A 16 -12.46 -37.37 25.78
N ASP A 17 -13.74 -37.41 25.43
CA ASP A 17 -14.18 -37.31 24.04
C ASP A 17 -13.89 -35.91 23.45
N ALA A 18 -14.11 -34.85 24.24
CA ALA A 18 -13.78 -33.49 23.86
C ALA A 18 -12.27 -33.27 23.69
N GLU A 19 -11.44 -33.82 24.58
CA GLU A 19 -9.97 -33.78 24.47
C GLU A 19 -9.50 -34.47 23.18
N LYS A 20 -10.02 -35.65 22.87
CA LYS A 20 -9.70 -36.37 21.64
C LYS A 20 -10.05 -35.57 20.38
N LEU A 21 -11.24 -34.95 20.35
CA LEU A 21 -11.65 -34.09 19.24
C LEU A 21 -10.77 -32.84 19.11
N ASN A 22 -10.32 -32.25 20.22
CA ASN A 22 -9.39 -31.13 20.20
C ASN A 22 -8.01 -31.53 19.66
N GLU A 23 -7.49 -32.69 20.06
CA GLU A 23 -6.24 -33.24 19.53
C GLU A 23 -6.32 -33.51 18.02
N GLU A 24 -7.43 -34.08 17.54
CA GLU A 24 -7.67 -34.30 16.12
C GLU A 24 -7.75 -32.97 15.34
N ASN A 25 -8.45 -31.97 15.88
CA ASN A 25 -8.54 -30.63 15.28
C ASN A 25 -7.16 -29.95 15.22
N ASP A 26 -6.38 -30.02 16.30
CA ASP A 26 -5.01 -29.47 16.35
C ASP A 26 -4.11 -30.13 15.30
N HIS A 27 -4.21 -31.45 15.16
CA HIS A 27 -3.46 -32.19 14.15
C HIS A 27 -3.86 -31.76 12.73
N LEU A 28 -5.15 -31.58 12.45
CA LEU A 28 -5.63 -31.09 11.16
C LEU A 28 -5.16 -29.68 10.85
N VAL A 29 -5.19 -28.77 11.83
CA VAL A 29 -4.72 -27.39 11.68
C VAL A 29 -3.22 -27.36 11.40
N ARG A 30 -2.42 -28.11 12.17
CA ARG A 30 -0.96 -28.19 11.94
C ARG A 30 -0.65 -28.78 10.57
N LYS A 31 -1.36 -29.83 10.15
CA LYS A 31 -1.19 -30.44 8.82
C LYS A 31 -1.53 -29.46 7.70
N ARG A 32 -2.66 -28.75 7.78
CA ARG A 32 -3.03 -27.72 6.79
C ARG A 32 -2.02 -26.58 6.74
N ASN A 33 -1.59 -26.08 7.89
CA ASN A 33 -0.59 -25.01 7.96
C ASN A 33 0.73 -25.46 7.34
N ALA A 34 1.18 -26.69 7.58
CA ALA A 34 2.40 -27.22 6.98
C ALA A 34 2.29 -27.36 5.45
N ILE A 35 1.14 -27.81 4.93
CA ILE A 35 0.89 -27.88 3.48
C ILE A 35 0.94 -26.49 2.87
N MET A 36 0.21 -25.53 3.44
CA MET A 36 0.18 -24.14 2.95
C MET A 36 1.58 -23.51 2.95
N GLN A 37 2.38 -23.73 4.01
CA GLN A 37 3.75 -23.25 4.08
C GLN A 37 4.65 -23.89 3.01
N ASN A 38 4.44 -25.18 2.71
CA ASN A 38 5.17 -25.86 1.65
C ASN A 38 4.78 -25.35 0.25
N GLU A 39 3.49 -25.15 -0.01
CA GLU A 39 2.99 -24.57 -1.27
C GLU A 39 3.51 -23.14 -1.48
N LEU A 40 3.51 -22.30 -0.44
CA LEU A 40 4.09 -20.96 -0.48
C LEU A 40 5.59 -21.01 -0.79
N LYS A 41 6.31 -21.97 -0.19
CA LYS A 41 7.74 -22.15 -0.42
C LYS A 41 8.03 -22.64 -1.84
N GLU A 42 7.20 -23.53 -2.39
CA GLU A 42 7.27 -24.03 -3.75
C GLU A 42 7.03 -22.90 -4.76
N ALA A 43 5.96 -22.11 -4.58
CA ALA A 43 5.68 -20.93 -5.42
C ALA A 43 6.82 -19.89 -5.39
N ALA A 44 7.45 -19.68 -4.23
CA ALA A 44 8.61 -18.81 -4.11
C ALA A 44 9.87 -19.39 -4.80
N ASN A 45 9.97 -20.72 -4.92
CA ASN A 45 11.09 -21.38 -5.58
C ASN A 45 10.92 -21.39 -7.10
N ASP A 46 9.70 -21.47 -7.62
CA ASP A 46 9.40 -21.34 -9.05
C ASP A 46 9.79 -19.97 -9.61
N MET A 47 9.62 -18.91 -8.82
CA MET A 47 10.11 -17.56 -9.14
C MET A 47 11.65 -17.47 -9.15
N ARG A 48 12.36 -18.42 -8.53
CA ARG A 48 13.82 -18.42 -8.40
C ARG A 48 14.54 -18.92 -9.66
N GLY A 49 13.81 -19.36 -10.69
CA GLY A 49 14.35 -19.65 -12.03
C GLY A 49 14.66 -18.39 -12.87
N VAL A 50 14.12 -17.23 -12.48
CA VAL A 50 14.47 -15.93 -13.07
C VAL A 50 15.40 -15.21 -12.09
N THR A 51 16.61 -15.71 -11.92
CA THR A 51 17.64 -14.96 -11.19
C THR A 51 18.01 -13.72 -12.00
N ALA A 52 18.33 -12.62 -11.33
CA ALA A 52 18.85 -11.42 -11.98
C ALA A 52 20.06 -11.73 -12.89
N GLU A 53 20.82 -12.78 -12.56
CA GLU A 53 21.95 -13.30 -13.32
C GLU A 53 21.56 -13.96 -14.66
N CYS A 54 20.37 -14.58 -14.74
CA CYS A 54 19.90 -15.23 -15.96
C CYS A 54 19.45 -14.19 -17.01
N LEU A 55 18.85 -13.07 -16.55
CA LEU A 55 18.49 -11.94 -17.40
C LEU A 55 19.73 -11.18 -17.91
N THR A 56 20.76 -11.02 -17.08
CA THR A 56 22.00 -10.34 -17.50
C THR A 56 22.79 -11.13 -18.55
N THR A 57 22.77 -12.47 -18.46
CA THR A 57 23.53 -13.34 -19.38
C THR A 57 22.84 -13.50 -20.74
N ALA A 58 21.50 -13.60 -20.77
CA ALA A 58 20.73 -13.69 -22.02
C ALA A 58 20.73 -12.35 -22.80
N VAL A 59 20.71 -11.21 -22.10
CA VAL A 59 20.78 -9.88 -22.72
C VAL A 59 22.20 -9.57 -23.21
N SER A 60 23.25 -9.93 -22.47
CA SER A 60 24.65 -9.64 -22.87
C SER A 60 25.11 -10.40 -24.12
N ASN A 61 24.49 -11.55 -24.43
CA ASN A 61 24.85 -12.34 -25.62
C ASN A 61 24.07 -11.95 -26.88
N SER A 62 22.98 -11.17 -26.76
CA SER A 62 22.14 -10.75 -27.90
C SER A 62 22.30 -9.29 -28.29
N ILE A 63 22.84 -8.45 -27.39
CA ILE A 63 23.04 -7.03 -27.63
C ILE A 63 24.51 -6.75 -27.33
N GLY A 64 25.23 -6.18 -28.29
CA GLY A 64 26.64 -5.77 -28.13
C GLY A 64 26.87 -4.89 -26.89
N PRO A 65 28.12 -4.55 -26.54
CA PRO A 65 28.47 -4.05 -25.21
C PRO A 65 27.54 -2.89 -24.82
N ILE A 66 26.65 -3.17 -23.87
CA ILE A 66 25.80 -2.15 -23.27
C ILE A 66 26.78 -1.21 -22.59
N MET A 67 26.96 -0.04 -23.16
CA MET A 67 27.57 1.09 -22.48
C MET A 67 26.64 1.44 -21.32
N ALA A 68 26.78 0.69 -20.23
CA ALA A 68 26.22 1.02 -18.94
C ALA A 68 26.85 2.36 -18.58
N SER A 69 26.14 3.44 -18.89
CA SER A 69 26.48 4.75 -18.36
C SER A 69 26.62 4.57 -16.86
N PRO A 70 27.72 5.01 -16.24
CA PRO A 70 27.94 4.77 -14.83
C PRO A 70 26.76 5.41 -14.09
N CYS A 71 25.94 4.56 -13.47
CA CYS A 71 24.80 4.98 -12.67
C CYS A 71 25.38 5.62 -11.41
N ALA A 72 25.77 6.89 -11.53
CA ALA A 72 26.35 7.66 -10.45
C ALA A 72 25.24 7.94 -9.45
N MET A 73 25.35 7.32 -8.28
CA MET A 73 24.43 7.58 -7.18
C MET A 73 24.52 9.06 -6.81
N PRO A 74 23.38 9.75 -6.61
CA PRO A 74 23.39 11.14 -6.20
C PRO A 74 24.05 11.24 -4.81
N SER A 75 25.18 11.95 -4.74
CA SER A 75 25.97 12.11 -3.51
C SER A 75 25.76 13.45 -2.81
N LYS A 76 25.20 14.43 -3.52
CA LYS A 76 24.96 15.79 -3.01
C LYS A 76 23.60 16.30 -3.46
N ALA A 77 22.94 17.04 -2.57
CA ALA A 77 21.71 17.75 -2.92
C ALA A 77 22.00 18.86 -3.95
N THR A 78 21.34 18.77 -5.11
CA THR A 78 21.46 19.78 -6.18
C THR A 78 20.62 21.01 -5.90
N ILE A 79 19.45 20.85 -5.26
CA ILE A 79 18.48 21.92 -4.99
C ILE A 79 17.91 21.72 -3.58
N ARG A 80 17.72 22.82 -2.85
CA ARG A 80 16.98 22.88 -1.59
C ARG A 80 16.02 24.06 -1.65
N PHE A 81 14.76 23.84 -1.29
CA PHE A 81 13.73 24.88 -1.27
C PHE A 81 12.70 24.59 -0.19
N ASP A 82 12.04 25.64 0.30
CA ASP A 82 11.02 25.56 1.34
C ASP A 82 9.66 25.25 0.70
N ALA A 83 9.29 23.97 0.72
CA ALA A 83 8.07 23.52 0.06
C ALA A 83 6.81 23.87 0.86
N HIS A 84 6.80 23.66 2.18
CA HIS A 84 5.62 23.81 3.02
C HIS A 84 5.95 24.58 4.31
N ASP A 85 4.94 25.17 4.93
CA ASP A 85 5.07 25.93 6.19
C ASP A 85 5.24 25.01 7.42
N GLY A 86 5.31 23.69 7.21
CA GLY A 86 5.43 22.65 8.23
C GLY A 86 6.06 21.38 7.67
N VAL A 87 5.94 20.25 8.38
CA VAL A 87 6.60 19.00 7.95
C VAL A 87 6.07 18.55 6.58
N VAL A 88 6.99 18.27 5.66
CA VAL A 88 6.68 17.65 4.36
C VAL A 88 6.59 16.14 4.58
N SER A 89 5.39 15.59 4.42
CA SER A 89 5.11 14.18 4.72
C SER A 89 5.02 13.31 3.48
N ALA A 90 4.76 13.91 2.31
CA ALA A 90 4.56 13.18 1.06
C ALA A 90 5.28 13.86 -0.11
N VAL A 91 5.83 13.05 -1.02
CA VAL A 91 6.40 13.51 -2.29
C VAL A 91 6.21 12.47 -3.39
N LYS A 92 5.83 12.90 -4.59
CA LYS A 92 5.77 12.06 -5.79
C LYS A 92 6.12 12.84 -7.05
N TRP A 93 6.82 12.16 -7.96
CA TRP A 93 6.97 12.62 -9.33
C TRP A 93 5.73 12.26 -10.14
N SER A 94 5.35 13.17 -11.04
CA SER A 94 4.40 12.86 -12.10
C SER A 94 5.03 11.84 -13.07
N PRO A 95 4.26 10.85 -13.56
CA PRO A 95 4.75 9.86 -14.52
C PRO A 95 4.86 10.41 -15.95
N VAL A 96 4.16 11.50 -16.27
CA VAL A 96 4.10 12.07 -17.63
C VAL A 96 4.92 13.34 -17.74
N ASP A 97 4.61 14.32 -16.89
CA ASP A 97 5.29 15.61 -16.87
C ASP A 97 6.42 15.65 -15.84
N ARG A 98 7.41 16.52 -16.07
CA ARG A 98 8.51 16.80 -15.13
C ARG A 98 8.03 17.69 -13.97
N MET A 99 7.07 17.18 -13.21
CA MET A 99 6.44 17.87 -12.09
C MET A 99 6.53 17.02 -10.82
N VAL A 100 6.67 17.68 -9.68
CA VAL A 100 6.67 17.05 -8.36
C VAL A 100 5.46 17.53 -7.58
N ALA A 101 4.71 16.61 -6.98
CA ALA A 101 3.71 16.96 -5.97
C ALA A 101 4.28 16.69 -4.58
N THR A 102 4.07 17.64 -3.67
CA THR A 102 4.45 17.54 -2.25
C THR A 102 3.23 17.77 -1.37
N GLY A 103 3.10 17.01 -0.28
CA GLY A 103 2.06 17.17 0.73
C GLY A 103 2.66 17.50 2.09
N GLY A 104 2.06 18.44 2.81
CA GLY A 104 2.58 18.92 4.09
C GLY A 104 1.53 19.09 5.19
N GLU A 105 2.02 19.39 6.39
CA GLU A 105 1.21 19.73 7.57
C GLU A 105 0.43 21.05 7.41
N ASP A 106 0.84 21.90 6.46
CA ASP A 106 0.12 23.12 6.07
C ASP A 106 -1.23 22.83 5.36
N ARG A 107 -1.60 21.54 5.26
CA ARG A 107 -2.86 21.00 4.73
C ARG A 107 -3.01 21.23 3.23
N LYS A 108 -1.90 21.46 2.54
CA LYS A 108 -1.88 21.73 1.10
C LYS A 108 -1.11 20.63 0.39
N VAL A 109 -1.50 20.36 -0.85
CA VAL A 109 -0.63 19.70 -1.83
C VAL A 109 -0.09 20.78 -2.75
N LYS A 110 1.22 20.89 -2.91
CA LYS A 110 1.84 21.86 -3.82
C LYS A 110 2.47 21.15 -5.00
N LEU A 111 2.37 21.76 -6.16
CA LEU A 111 2.90 21.27 -7.43
C LEU A 111 4.11 22.10 -7.82
N TRP A 112 5.20 21.42 -8.19
CA TRP A 112 6.48 22.04 -8.45
C TRP A 112 7.01 21.66 -9.82
N ASP A 113 7.42 22.65 -10.60
CA ASP A 113 8.33 22.42 -11.73
C ASP A 113 9.77 22.44 -11.20
N VAL A 114 10.47 21.32 -11.35
CA VAL A 114 11.86 21.21 -10.92
C VAL A 114 12.74 21.15 -12.16
N SER A 115 13.20 22.32 -12.59
CA SER A 115 14.03 22.47 -13.79
C SER A 115 15.29 23.28 -13.48
N LYS A 116 16.43 22.86 -14.06
CA LYS A 116 17.69 23.61 -14.12
C LYS A 116 18.16 24.24 -12.78
N GLY A 117 17.97 23.55 -11.66
CA GLY A 117 18.46 24.02 -10.36
C GLY A 117 17.46 24.85 -9.54
N VAL A 118 16.25 25.07 -10.07
CA VAL A 118 15.20 25.85 -9.40
C VAL A 118 13.94 24.98 -9.28
N ALA A 119 13.23 25.15 -8.16
CA ALA A 119 11.91 24.59 -7.95
C ALA A 119 10.88 25.73 -7.93
N GLU A 120 10.00 25.75 -8.92
CA GLU A 120 8.95 26.77 -9.04
C GLU A 120 7.59 26.19 -8.70
N CYS A 121 6.83 26.87 -7.84
CA CYS A 121 5.48 26.44 -7.48
C CYS A 121 4.52 26.73 -8.65
N LYS A 122 4.02 25.68 -9.30
CA LYS A 122 3.03 25.76 -10.39
C LYS A 122 1.60 25.83 -9.89
N GLY A 123 1.34 25.35 -8.70
CA GLY A 123 -0.02 25.22 -8.22
C GLY A 123 -0.12 24.72 -6.80
N MET A 124 -1.28 24.94 -6.21
CA MET A 124 -1.58 24.49 -4.86
C MET A 124 -3.01 23.95 -4.81
N LEU A 125 -3.12 22.69 -4.40
CA LEU A 125 -4.39 22.01 -4.21
C LEU A 125 -4.81 22.18 -2.75
N ILE A 126 -5.88 22.93 -2.57
CA ILE A 126 -6.47 23.24 -1.26
C ILE A 126 -7.73 22.38 -1.08
N GLY A 127 -8.08 22.10 0.17
CA GLY A 127 -9.35 21.45 0.54
C GLY A 127 -9.22 20.49 1.72
N SER A 128 -8.01 20.06 2.05
CA SER A 128 -7.74 19.20 3.22
C SER A 128 -7.90 19.99 4.52
N ASN A 129 -8.54 19.37 5.52
CA ASN A 129 -8.73 20.00 6.83
C ASN A 129 -7.61 19.66 7.83
N ALA A 130 -6.74 18.71 7.49
CA ALA A 130 -5.56 18.34 8.27
C ALA A 130 -4.36 18.06 7.35
N GLY A 131 -3.21 17.72 7.95
CA GLY A 131 -1.96 17.47 7.22
C GLY A 131 -2.09 16.35 6.20
N VAL A 132 -1.46 16.54 5.03
CA VAL A 132 -1.46 15.56 3.94
C VAL A 132 -0.35 14.56 4.16
N MET A 133 -0.69 13.28 4.29
CA MET A 133 0.27 12.21 4.61
C MET A 133 0.76 11.44 3.38
N SER A 134 -0.04 11.39 2.32
CA SER A 134 0.30 10.67 1.10
C SER A 134 -0.26 11.40 -0.11
N VAL A 135 0.47 11.34 -1.21
CA VAL A 135 0.13 11.93 -2.50
C VAL A 135 0.46 10.91 -3.58
N GLU A 136 -0.40 10.77 -4.59
CA GLU A 136 -0.18 9.89 -5.72
C GLU A 136 -0.77 10.50 -6.99
N PHE A 137 -0.05 10.32 -8.11
CA PHE A 137 -0.54 10.68 -9.44
C PHE A 137 -1.25 9.49 -10.06
N ASP A 138 -2.28 9.76 -10.85
CA ASP A 138 -2.75 8.78 -11.83
C ASP A 138 -1.66 8.49 -12.86
N SER A 139 -1.70 7.28 -13.43
CA SER A 139 -0.94 6.83 -14.59
C SER A 139 -0.88 7.84 -15.74
N THR A 140 -1.97 8.59 -15.98
CA THR A 140 -2.04 9.62 -17.03
C THR A 140 -1.44 10.97 -16.62
N GLY A 141 -1.08 11.15 -15.35
CA GLY A 141 -0.64 12.43 -14.78
C GLY A 141 -1.75 13.49 -14.65
N GLY A 142 -2.97 13.22 -15.11
CA GLY A 142 -4.05 14.21 -15.13
C GLY A 142 -4.75 14.44 -13.79
N GLN A 143 -4.61 13.50 -12.85
CA GLN A 143 -5.25 13.55 -11.54
C GLN A 143 -4.25 13.27 -10.42
N ILE A 144 -4.51 13.86 -9.27
CA ILE A 144 -3.78 13.62 -8.03
C ILE A 144 -4.76 13.19 -6.96
N VAL A 145 -4.41 12.11 -6.26
CA VAL A 145 -5.08 11.68 -5.04
C VAL A 145 -4.18 12.02 -3.86
N ALA A 146 -4.74 12.59 -2.81
CA ALA A 146 -4.03 12.77 -1.56
C ALA A 146 -4.86 12.29 -0.37
N ALA A 147 -4.19 11.64 0.57
CA ALA A 147 -4.76 11.20 1.84
C ALA A 147 -4.35 12.16 2.95
N SER A 148 -5.31 12.56 3.77
CA SER A 148 -5.13 13.54 4.84
C SER A 148 -5.53 12.96 6.19
N ASN A 149 -4.95 13.52 7.25
CA ASN A 149 -5.26 13.18 8.65
C ASN A 149 -6.69 13.50 9.08
N ASP A 150 -7.47 14.19 8.24
CA ASP A 150 -8.89 14.47 8.46
C ASP A 150 -9.81 13.29 8.07
N LEU A 151 -9.23 12.09 7.94
CA LEU A 151 -9.91 10.84 7.58
C LEU A 151 -10.52 10.85 6.18
N ALA A 152 -10.15 11.82 5.34
CA ALA A 152 -10.66 11.93 3.97
C ALA A 152 -9.51 11.92 2.95
N SER A 153 -9.74 11.16 1.88
CA SER A 153 -8.95 11.26 0.66
C SER A 153 -9.64 12.18 -0.33
N ARG A 154 -8.86 13.00 -1.01
CA ARG A 154 -9.36 13.97 -1.99
C ARG A 154 -8.67 13.76 -3.32
N VAL A 155 -9.40 14.07 -4.38
CA VAL A 155 -8.91 13.95 -5.76
C VAL A 155 -8.99 15.30 -6.41
N TRP A 156 -7.92 15.74 -7.04
CA TRP A 156 -7.88 16.97 -7.83
C TRP A 156 -7.50 16.65 -9.27
N THR A 157 -7.94 17.49 -10.20
CA THR A 157 -7.39 17.48 -11.56
C THR A 157 -6.20 18.44 -11.60
N VAL A 158 -5.12 18.02 -12.24
CA VAL A 158 -3.87 18.78 -12.27
C VAL A 158 -4.00 20.07 -13.08
N ASN A 159 -4.65 20.00 -14.25
CA ASN A 159 -4.73 21.12 -15.19
C ASN A 159 -5.55 22.30 -14.68
N ASP A 160 -6.64 22.03 -13.97
CA ASP A 160 -7.52 23.07 -13.43
C ASP A 160 -7.29 23.32 -11.92
N GLN A 161 -6.51 22.47 -11.26
CA GLN A 161 -6.24 22.48 -9.82
C GLN A 161 -7.51 22.42 -8.96
N ARG A 162 -8.60 21.89 -9.51
CA ARG A 162 -9.91 21.84 -8.83
C ARG A 162 -10.11 20.50 -8.13
N LEU A 163 -10.69 20.58 -6.95
CA LEU A 163 -11.17 19.42 -6.19
C LEU A 163 -12.32 18.76 -6.96
N ARG A 164 -12.20 17.46 -7.21
CA ARG A 164 -13.26 16.61 -7.75
C ARG A 164 -14.10 16.12 -6.58
N GLU A 165 -15.25 16.76 -6.36
CA GLU A 165 -16.26 16.23 -5.45
C GLU A 165 -17.14 15.21 -6.18
N LYS A 166 -17.53 14.14 -5.48
CA LYS A 166 -18.61 13.29 -5.96
C LYS A 166 -19.93 14.03 -5.74
N SER A 167 -20.75 14.15 -6.78
CA SER A 167 -22.18 14.39 -6.58
C SER A 167 -22.74 13.20 -5.78
N SER A 168 -23.11 13.45 -4.53
CA SER A 168 -23.63 12.43 -3.62
C SER A 168 -25.05 12.03 -4.04
N THR A 169 -25.18 10.90 -4.73
CA THR A 169 -26.36 10.04 -4.68
C THR A 169 -25.97 8.72 -4.04
N PHE A 170 -25.57 8.76 -2.77
CA PHE A 170 -25.42 7.55 -1.96
C PHE A 170 -26.61 7.44 -1.01
N GLN A 171 -27.66 6.74 -1.45
CA GLN A 171 -28.77 6.31 -0.59
C GLN A 171 -28.25 5.15 0.28
N PRO A 172 -28.16 5.29 1.62
CA PRO A 172 -27.86 4.14 2.46
C PRO A 172 -29.03 3.15 2.38
N LYS A 173 -28.76 1.91 1.97
CA LYS A 173 -29.73 0.81 2.05
C LYS A 173 -30.13 0.65 3.52
N LYS A 174 -31.37 1.00 3.86
CA LYS A 174 -31.98 0.67 5.16
C LYS A 174 -31.97 -0.86 5.31
N TYR A 175 -31.19 -1.37 6.25
CA TYR A 175 -31.37 -2.74 6.73
C TYR A 175 -32.65 -2.76 7.56
N LEU A 176 -33.69 -3.40 7.03
CA LEU A 176 -34.90 -3.72 7.79
C LEU A 176 -34.54 -4.86 8.75
N TYR A 177 -34.50 -4.56 10.05
CA TYR A 177 -34.61 -5.59 11.07
C TYR A 177 -36.04 -6.09 11.07
N VAL A 178 -36.21 -7.39 10.79
CA VAL A 178 -37.46 -8.11 10.97
C VAL A 178 -37.53 -8.51 12.44
N ASN A 179 -38.57 -8.04 13.15
CA ASN A 179 -38.98 -8.57 14.46
C ASN A 179 -40.00 -9.68 14.26
#